data_AF-A0A6J2X5J3-F1
#
_entry.id   AF-A0A6J2X5J3-F1
#
_cell.length_a   1.000
_cell.length_b   1.000
_cell.length_c   1.000
_cell.angle_alpha   90.00
_cell.angle_beta   90.00
_cell.angle_gamma   90.00
#
_symmetry.space_group_name_H-M   'P 1'
#
loop_
_entity.id
_entity.type
_entity.pdbx_description
1 polymer ?
#
loop_
_entity_poly.entity_id
_entity_poly.type
_entity_poly.pdbx_seq_one_letter_code
_entity_poly.pdbx_strand_id
1 'polypeptide(L)'
;KNVPKKASFLKRDLDARAQSEAYRLMFRLPASEKLDGSIDCTLLTPYNKKFVAGRLFLSQNYVCFDSRIKAQVSVVIPLRDVVSAEKIETNVSNQALDKAIIVTTRDVLNKTNFIFAQILDRDFVVEKLSELLAKTQEMTTFSGSNRSKGSLVDLEPEWKPQQALMNIFPLSPIPEVNKRQQQRAREWEEHFNTYGRGVWMYRTTEVAKLVLEGIPDHLRMQIWMSFS
;
A
#
# COMPACT_ATOMS: atom_id res chain seq x y z
N LYS A 1 -24.84 14.19 39.30
CA LYS A 1 -23.72 14.29 38.32
C LYS A 1 -23.52 12.93 37.69
N ASN A 2 -24.03 12.72 36.47
CA ASN A 2 -23.89 11.44 35.75
C ASN A 2 -22.51 11.41 35.09
N VAL A 3 -21.54 10.74 35.70
CA VAL A 3 -20.23 10.51 35.08
C VAL A 3 -20.43 9.39 34.05
N PRO A 4 -20.08 9.56 32.77
CA PRO A 4 -20.25 8.50 31.77
C PRO A 4 -19.39 7.31 32.20
N LYS A 5 -20.05 6.17 32.50
CA LYS A 5 -19.37 4.91 32.82
C LYS A 5 -18.46 4.58 31.63
N LYS A 6 -17.14 4.54 31.86
CA LYS A 6 -16.16 4.10 30.85
C LYS A 6 -16.68 2.79 30.26
N ALA A 7 -16.75 2.70 28.92
CA ALA A 7 -17.20 1.50 28.24
C ALA A 7 -16.48 0.27 28.80
N SER A 8 -17.19 -0.84 29.00
CA SER A 8 -16.60 -2.07 29.53
C SER A 8 -15.40 -2.50 28.67
N PHE A 9 -14.42 -3.15 29.28
CA PHE A 9 -13.24 -3.66 28.58
C PHE A 9 -13.64 -4.53 27.37
N LEU A 10 -14.64 -5.40 27.55
CA LEU A 10 -15.18 -6.24 26.49
C LEU A 10 -15.74 -5.43 25.32
N LYS A 11 -16.47 -4.34 25.58
CA LYS A 11 -16.99 -3.47 24.51
C LYS A 11 -15.86 -2.84 23.71
N ARG A 12 -14.83 -2.32 24.39
CA ARG A 12 -13.67 -1.70 23.73
C ARG A 12 -12.90 -2.70 22.86
N ASP A 13 -12.70 -3.93 23.34
CA ASP A 13 -12.03 -4.99 22.59
C ASP A 13 -12.84 -5.40 21.35
N LEU A 14 -14.16 -5.53 21.49
CA LEU A 14 -15.05 -5.88 20.38
C LEU A 14 -15.11 -4.76 19.33
N ASP A 15 -15.18 -3.50 19.76
CA ASP A 15 -15.14 -2.33 18.88
C ASP A 15 -13.80 -2.24 18.13
N ALA A 16 -12.66 -2.50 18.81
CA ALA A 16 -11.33 -2.49 18.19
C ALA A 16 -11.17 -3.62 17.15
N ARG A 17 -11.71 -4.81 17.42
CA ARG A 17 -11.73 -5.91 16.45
C ARG A 17 -12.59 -5.59 15.23
N ALA A 18 -13.78 -5.01 15.44
CA ALA A 18 -14.66 -4.58 14.36
C ALA A 18 -13.99 -3.49 13.49
N GLN A 19 -13.30 -2.52 14.10
CA GLN A 19 -12.53 -1.50 13.38
C GLN A 19 -11.38 -2.11 12.58
N SER A 20 -10.64 -3.06 13.16
CA SER A 20 -9.57 -3.78 12.46
C SER A 20 -10.11 -4.63 11.30
N GLU A 21 -11.29 -5.23 11.44
CA GLU A 21 -11.98 -5.94 10.35
C GLU A 21 -12.40 -5.00 9.22
N ALA A 22 -13.05 -3.88 9.54
CA ALA A 22 -13.43 -2.88 8.56
C ALA A 22 -12.20 -2.32 7.81
N TYR A 23 -11.11 -2.05 8.53
CA TYR A 23 -9.83 -1.62 7.97
C TYR A 23 -9.25 -2.64 6.98
N ARG A 24 -9.18 -3.91 7.38
CA ARG A 24 -8.70 -5.01 6.53
C ARG A 24 -9.53 -5.15 5.26
N LEU A 25 -10.86 -5.09 5.37
CA LEU A 25 -11.77 -5.17 4.23
C LEU A 25 -11.62 -3.97 3.28
N MET A 26 -11.44 -2.77 3.83
CA MET A 26 -11.32 -1.53 3.06
C MET A 26 -10.07 -1.52 2.17
N PHE A 27 -8.92 -1.94 2.72
CA PHE A 27 -7.64 -1.90 2.02
C PHE A 27 -7.22 -3.25 1.41
N ARG A 28 -7.98 -4.33 1.66
CA ARG A 28 -7.68 -5.72 1.30
C ARG A 28 -6.35 -6.20 1.90
N LEU A 29 -6.23 -6.06 3.22
CA LEU A 29 -5.02 -6.41 3.94
C LEU A 29 -5.09 -7.83 4.52
N PRO A 30 -3.93 -8.46 4.81
CA PRO A 30 -3.88 -9.78 5.44
C PRO A 30 -4.67 -9.86 6.76
N ALA A 31 -5.20 -11.04 7.07
CA ALA A 31 -6.02 -11.26 8.27
C ALA A 31 -5.27 -11.00 9.59
N SER A 32 -3.94 -11.10 9.58
CA SER A 32 -3.04 -10.82 10.71
C SER A 32 -2.93 -9.33 11.04
N GLU A 33 -3.34 -8.45 10.14
CA GLU A 33 -3.14 -7.01 10.30
C GLU A 33 -4.14 -6.42 11.31
N LYS A 34 -3.63 -5.57 12.21
CA LYS A 34 -4.44 -4.89 13.24
C LYS A 34 -4.28 -3.38 13.08
N LEU A 35 -5.39 -2.67 13.20
CA LEU A 35 -5.38 -1.22 13.14
C LEU A 35 -4.86 -0.66 14.48
N ASP A 36 -3.77 0.09 14.43
CA ASP A 36 -3.18 0.74 15.61
C ASP A 36 -3.80 2.12 15.85
N GLY A 37 -4.12 2.83 14.77
CA GLY A 37 -4.77 4.14 14.88
C GLY A 37 -5.14 4.74 13.53
N SER A 38 -6.00 5.76 13.58
CA SER A 38 -6.39 6.52 12.40
C SER A 38 -6.41 8.01 12.72
N ILE A 39 -5.93 8.84 11.79
CA ILE A 39 -5.85 10.28 11.94
C ILE A 39 -6.32 10.96 10.65
N ASP A 40 -7.06 12.05 10.79
CA ASP A 40 -7.46 12.86 9.64
C ASP A 40 -6.23 13.62 9.11
N CYS A 41 -6.04 13.61 7.79
CA CYS A 41 -4.94 14.30 7.13
C CYS A 41 -5.29 14.64 5.68
N THR A 42 -4.41 15.39 5.01
CA THR A 42 -4.50 15.65 3.58
C THR A 42 -3.32 15.03 2.84
N LEU A 43 -3.56 14.24 1.80
CA LEU A 43 -2.51 13.67 0.94
C LEU A 43 -2.26 14.60 -0.26
N LEU A 44 -0.99 14.92 -0.52
CA LEU A 44 -0.59 15.60 -1.75
C LEU A 44 -0.49 14.58 -2.89
N THR A 45 -1.34 14.73 -3.90
CA THR A 45 -1.32 13.86 -5.08
C THR A 45 -0.36 14.40 -6.14
N PRO A 46 0.64 13.63 -6.59
CA PRO A 46 1.71 14.13 -7.47
C PRO A 46 1.22 14.49 -8.87
N TYR A 47 0.20 13.78 -9.38
CA TYR A 47 -0.31 13.94 -10.74
C TYR A 47 -1.07 15.25 -10.98
N ASN A 48 -1.73 15.79 -9.95
CA ASN A 48 -2.51 17.04 -10.06
C ASN A 48 -2.01 18.15 -9.13
N LYS A 49 -1.01 17.88 -8.27
CA LYS A 49 -0.46 18.77 -7.24
C LYS A 49 -1.54 19.36 -6.31
N LYS A 50 -2.61 18.61 -6.05
CA LYS A 50 -3.70 18.99 -5.14
C LYS A 50 -3.59 18.26 -3.81
N PHE A 51 -4.12 18.90 -2.77
CA PHE A 51 -4.30 18.28 -1.47
C PHE A 51 -5.68 17.63 -1.41
N VAL A 52 -5.70 16.33 -1.15
CA VAL A 52 -6.91 15.54 -1.01
C VAL A 52 -7.13 15.25 0.48
N ALA A 53 -8.25 15.73 1.03
CA ALA A 53 -8.62 15.46 2.41
C ALA A 53 -9.06 14.01 2.59
N GLY A 54 -8.51 13.35 3.60
CA GLY A 54 -8.73 11.94 3.86
C GLY A 54 -8.42 11.56 5.30
N ARG A 55 -8.18 10.27 5.48
CA ARG A 55 -7.78 9.68 6.74
C ARG A 55 -6.60 8.75 6.51
N LEU A 56 -5.55 8.94 7.29
CA LEU A 56 -4.41 8.05 7.41
C LEU A 56 -4.74 6.97 8.43
N PHE A 57 -4.39 5.73 8.11
CA PHE A 57 -4.54 4.56 8.94
C PHE A 57 -3.15 3.95 9.13
N LEU A 58 -2.80 3.69 10.38
CA LEU A 58 -1.54 3.10 10.77
C LEU A 58 -1.80 1.69 11.30
N SER A 59 -1.03 0.74 10.81
CA SER A 59 -1.03 -0.63 11.27
C SER A 59 0.41 -1.14 11.38
N GLN A 60 0.58 -2.34 11.92
CA GLN A 60 1.90 -2.89 12.23
C GLN A 60 2.82 -2.99 11.01
N ASN A 61 2.28 -3.32 9.84
CA ASN A 61 3.02 -3.57 8.60
C ASN A 61 2.66 -2.62 7.46
N TYR A 62 1.62 -1.79 7.61
CA TYR A 62 1.12 -0.94 6.52
C TYR A 62 0.77 0.47 7.01
N VAL A 63 0.93 1.43 6.11
CA VAL A 63 0.42 2.79 6.22
C VAL A 63 -0.55 2.99 5.08
N CYS A 64 -1.81 3.24 5.39
CA CYS A 64 -2.85 3.34 4.38
C CYS A 64 -3.53 4.70 4.43
N PHE A 65 -3.95 5.21 3.30
CA PHE A 65 -4.70 6.46 3.20
C PHE A 65 -5.97 6.23 2.39
N ASP A 66 -7.08 6.78 2.86
CA ASP A 66 -8.33 6.82 2.10
C ASP A 66 -8.88 8.25 2.06
N SER A 67 -9.28 8.71 0.88
CA SER A 67 -9.92 10.01 0.71
C SER A 67 -11.29 10.04 1.39
N ARG A 68 -11.70 11.19 1.91
CA ARG A 68 -13.07 11.39 2.41
C ARG A 68 -14.11 11.22 1.30
N ILE A 69 -13.72 11.45 0.05
CA ILE A 69 -14.56 11.23 -1.12
C ILE A 69 -14.33 9.80 -1.60
N LYS A 70 -15.40 8.99 -1.55
CA LYS A 70 -15.37 7.58 -1.95
C LYS A 70 -14.81 7.42 -3.37
N ALA A 71 -13.92 6.44 -3.52
CA ALA A 71 -13.28 6.08 -4.79
C ALA A 71 -12.45 7.20 -5.45
N GLN A 72 -12.17 8.31 -4.76
CA GLN A 72 -11.34 9.37 -5.31
C GLN A 72 -9.87 8.95 -5.33
N VAL A 73 -9.30 8.68 -4.16
CA VAL A 73 -7.90 8.25 -3.99
C VAL A 73 -7.79 7.37 -2.76
N SER A 74 -7.12 6.22 -2.91
CA SER A 74 -6.69 5.36 -1.82
C SER A 74 -5.26 4.88 -2.07
N VAL A 75 -4.45 4.76 -1.02
CA VAL A 75 -3.04 4.33 -1.12
C VAL A 75 -2.75 3.33 0.00
N VAL A 76 -2.01 2.27 -0.32
CA VAL A 76 -1.52 1.27 0.64
C VAL A 76 0.00 1.21 0.54
N ILE A 77 0.70 1.60 1.61
CA ILE A 77 2.15 1.67 1.66
C ILE A 77 2.65 0.60 2.65
N PRO A 78 3.27 -0.49 2.17
CA PRO A 78 3.89 -1.47 3.05
C PRO A 78 5.10 -0.86 3.78
N LEU A 79 5.16 -0.97 5.11
CA LEU A 79 6.25 -0.41 5.93
C LEU A 79 7.61 -1.06 5.63
N ARG A 80 7.62 -2.31 5.14
CA ARG A 80 8.84 -3.00 4.67
C ARG A 80 9.57 -2.25 3.56
N ASP A 81 8.80 -1.50 2.76
CA ASP A 81 9.28 -0.75 1.61
C ASP A 81 9.45 0.74 1.96
N VAL A 82 9.30 1.15 3.23
CA VAL A 82 9.52 2.53 3.66
C VAL A 82 10.94 2.70 4.18
N VAL A 83 11.63 3.73 3.71
CA VAL A 83 13.01 4.08 4.13
C VAL A 83 12.99 5.01 5.34
N SER A 84 12.24 6.10 5.23
CA SER A 84 12.17 7.12 6.27
C SER A 84 10.79 7.79 6.27
N ALA A 85 10.39 8.22 7.47
CA ALA A 85 9.26 9.09 7.70
C ALA A 85 9.77 10.34 8.43
N GLU A 86 9.82 11.46 7.72
CA GLU A 86 10.40 12.71 8.22
C GLU A 86 9.33 13.79 8.36
N LYS A 87 9.53 14.70 9.30
CA LYS A 87 8.71 15.92 9.41
C LYS A 87 9.19 16.95 8.40
N ILE A 88 8.24 17.61 7.72
CA ILE A 88 8.54 18.78 6.91
C ILE A 88 8.37 20.02 7.79
N GLU A 89 9.46 20.75 8.02
CA GLU A 89 9.44 22.04 8.70
C GLU A 89 9.38 23.15 7.64
N THR A 90 8.18 23.64 7.31
CA THR A 90 8.04 24.76 6.38
C THR A 90 7.96 26.06 7.17
N ASN A 91 9.02 26.88 7.09
CA ASN A 91 9.13 28.18 7.77
C ASN A 91 8.36 29.33 7.08
N VAL A 92 7.49 29.07 6.09
CA VAL A 92 6.89 30.12 5.25
C VAL A 92 5.46 29.75 4.82
N SER A 93 4.48 30.55 5.26
CA SER A 93 3.15 30.92 4.72
C SER A 93 2.26 29.95 3.92
N ASN A 94 2.65 28.70 3.66
CA ASN A 94 1.84 27.72 2.95
C ASN A 94 1.02 26.94 3.98
N GLN A 95 -0.15 27.48 4.37
CA GLN A 95 -1.11 26.81 5.26
C GLN A 95 -1.47 25.38 4.81
N ALA A 96 -1.33 25.08 3.51
CA ALA A 96 -1.59 23.76 2.95
C ALA A 96 -0.55 22.69 3.37
N LEU A 97 0.66 23.08 3.77
CA LEU A 97 1.72 22.18 4.26
C LEU A 97 1.91 22.27 5.77
N ASP A 98 0.96 22.88 6.49
CA ASP A 98 1.03 22.95 7.94
C ASP A 98 1.04 21.53 8.52
N LYS A 99 1.94 21.31 9.48
CA LYS A 99 2.16 20.01 10.14
C LYS A 99 2.30 18.81 9.18
N ALA A 100 3.11 18.96 8.12
CA ALA A 100 3.32 17.91 7.14
C ALA A 100 4.41 16.88 7.51
N ILE A 101 4.23 15.65 7.03
CA ILE A 101 5.18 14.54 7.06
C ILE A 101 5.44 14.05 5.64
N ILE A 102 6.65 13.56 5.40
CA ILE A 102 7.05 12.92 4.15
C ILE A 102 7.44 11.48 4.44
N VAL A 103 6.82 10.55 3.73
CA VAL A 103 7.13 9.13 3.77
C VAL A 103 7.82 8.77 2.47
N THR A 104 9.08 8.34 2.57
CA THR A 104 9.90 7.97 1.42
C THR A 104 9.96 6.46 1.31
N THR A 105 9.62 5.90 0.16
CA THR A 105 9.72 4.45 -0.09
C THR A 105 11.03 4.05 -0.77
N ARG A 106 11.47 2.83 -0.49
CA ARG A 106 12.61 2.11 -1.06
C ARG A 106 12.14 1.40 -2.31
N ASP A 107 11.95 2.15 -3.38
CA ASP A 107 11.81 1.53 -4.70
C ASP A 107 13.15 1.61 -5.43
N VAL A 108 13.57 0.48 -5.99
CA VAL A 108 14.81 0.34 -6.77
C VAL A 108 14.71 1.11 -8.09
N LEU A 109 13.49 1.34 -8.58
CA LEU A 109 13.24 1.98 -9.87
C LEU A 109 12.92 3.48 -9.74
N ASN A 110 12.09 3.90 -8.77
CA ASN A 110 11.70 5.30 -8.61
C ASN A 110 11.49 5.68 -7.14
N LYS A 111 12.37 6.53 -6.58
CA LYS A 111 12.17 7.11 -5.24
C LYS A 111 10.81 7.82 -5.18
N THR A 112 9.84 7.20 -4.51
CA THR A 112 8.48 7.74 -4.39
C THR A 112 8.34 8.37 -3.01
N ASN A 113 7.85 9.60 -2.99
CA ASN A 113 7.64 10.36 -1.77
C ASN A 113 6.14 10.64 -1.60
N PHE A 114 5.59 10.27 -0.45
CA PHE A 114 4.22 10.57 -0.07
C PHE A 114 4.21 11.69 0.95
N ILE A 115 3.57 12.81 0.62
CA ILE A 115 3.49 13.96 1.52
C ILE A 115 2.08 14.01 2.10
N PHE A 116 2.00 13.89 3.42
CA PHE A 116 0.76 14.05 4.18
C PHE A 116 0.85 15.34 4.98
N ALA A 117 -0.19 16.17 4.94
CA ALA A 117 -0.26 17.45 5.62
C ALA A 117 -1.49 17.54 6.54
N GLN A 118 -1.59 18.63 7.30
CA GLN A 118 -2.69 18.92 8.22
C GLN A 118 -2.90 17.82 9.29
N ILE A 119 -1.81 17.24 9.78
CA ILE A 119 -1.85 16.22 10.82
C ILE A 119 -1.88 16.91 12.18
N LEU A 120 -2.95 16.70 12.96
CA LEU A 120 -3.12 17.36 14.26
C LEU A 120 -1.94 17.09 15.22
N ASP A 121 -1.57 15.81 15.35
CA ASP A 121 -0.50 15.30 16.23
C ASP A 121 0.70 14.78 15.43
N ARG A 122 1.29 15.64 14.59
CA ARG A 122 2.42 15.31 13.71
C ARG A 122 3.53 14.55 14.41
N ASP A 123 3.99 15.06 15.55
CA ASP A 123 5.16 14.51 16.24
C ASP A 123 4.90 13.09 16.76
N PHE A 124 3.70 12.85 17.31
CA PHE A 124 3.28 11.52 17.72
C PHE A 124 3.21 10.54 16.55
N VAL A 125 2.70 10.98 15.38
CA VAL A 125 2.64 10.14 14.18
C VAL A 125 4.04 9.80 13.66
N VAL A 126 4.97 10.76 13.63
CA VAL A 126 6.36 10.53 13.19
C VAL A 126 7.09 9.59 14.15
N GLU A 127 6.91 9.76 15.45
CA GLU A 127 7.48 8.87 16.47
C GLU A 127 6.92 7.45 16.32
N LYS A 128 5.60 7.31 16.17
CA LYS A 128 4.94 6.02 15.95
C LYS A 128 5.39 5.34 14.67
N LEU A 129 5.48 6.08 13.57
CA LEU A 129 6.00 5.54 12.31
C LEU A 129 7.45 5.08 12.47
N SER A 130 8.29 5.87 13.15
CA SER A 130 9.68 5.51 13.41
C SER A 130 9.81 4.23 14.25
N GLU A 131 8.96 4.08 15.27
CA GLU A 131 8.88 2.86 16.10
C GLU A 131 8.46 1.63 15.27
N LEU A 132 7.46 1.77 14.40
CA LEU A 132 6.98 0.71 13.52
C LEU A 132 8.02 0.32 12.45
N LEU A 133 8.72 1.30 11.89
CA LEU A 133 9.81 1.07 10.93
C LEU A 133 10.97 0.30 11.57
N ALA A 134 11.36 0.67 12.80
CA ALA A 134 12.40 -0.05 13.54
C ALA A 134 12.01 -1.52 13.78
N LYS A 135 10.78 -1.77 14.25
CA LYS A 135 10.25 -3.14 14.44
C LYS A 135 10.21 -3.96 13.15
N THR A 136 9.87 -3.33 12.04
CA THR A 136 9.81 -4.01 10.73
C THR A 136 11.21 -4.40 10.24
N GLN A 137 12.21 -3.54 10.45
CA GLN A 137 13.60 -3.84 10.08
C GLN A 137 14.17 -5.02 10.90
N GLU A 138 13.85 -5.12 12.19
CA GLU A 138 14.23 -6.27 13.01
C GLU A 138 13.66 -7.60 12.48
N MET A 139 12.41 -7.65 12.03
CA MET A 139 11.85 -8.89 11.45
C MET A 139 12.56 -9.33 10.17
N THR A 140 13.06 -8.39 9.36
CA THR A 140 13.80 -8.72 8.13
C THR A 140 15.18 -9.33 8.41
N THR A 141 15.82 -8.98 9.54
CA THR A 141 17.15 -9.53 9.90
C THR A 141 17.06 -10.94 10.50
N PHE A 142 15.95 -11.28 11.17
CA PHE A 142 15.75 -12.64 11.71
C PHE A 142 15.36 -13.68 10.67
N SER A 143 14.74 -13.28 9.55
CA SER A 143 14.41 -14.23 8.46
C SER A 143 15.63 -14.69 7.65
N GLY A 144 16.81 -14.11 7.89
CA GLY A 144 18.07 -14.48 7.23
C GLY A 144 18.92 -15.51 7.98
N SER A 145 18.52 -15.97 9.17
CA SER A 145 19.35 -16.87 9.99
C SER A 145 18.89 -18.33 9.89
N ASN A 146 19.69 -19.13 9.18
CA ASN A 146 19.85 -20.58 9.31
C ASN A 146 18.58 -21.45 9.34
N ARG A 147 18.07 -21.80 8.15
CA ARG A 147 17.61 -23.19 7.92
C ARG A 147 18.85 -24.07 7.75
N SER A 148 19.43 -24.48 8.88
CA SER A 148 20.38 -25.58 8.92
C SER A 148 19.70 -26.82 8.31
N LYS A 149 20.22 -27.25 7.16
CA LYS A 149 19.85 -28.51 6.50
C LYS A 149 20.18 -29.66 7.45
N GLY A 150 19.19 -30.07 8.25
CA GLY A 150 19.16 -31.41 8.84
C GLY A 150 18.92 -32.40 7.71
N SER A 151 19.97 -33.15 7.36
CA SER A 151 19.93 -34.22 6.37
C SER A 151 19.07 -35.37 6.89
N LEU A 152 17.85 -35.48 6.36
CA LEU A 152 17.12 -36.74 6.27
C LEU A 152 16.68 -36.88 4.82
N VAL A 153 17.17 -37.92 4.18
CA VAL A 153 16.87 -38.30 2.81
C VAL A 153 15.38 -38.62 2.70
N ASP A 154 14.63 -37.75 2.05
CA ASP A 154 13.25 -38.04 1.63
C ASP A 154 13.16 -37.84 0.12
N LEU A 155 12.83 -38.93 -0.59
CA LEU A 155 12.76 -39.03 -2.04
C LEU A 155 11.42 -38.46 -2.56
N GLU A 156 11.07 -37.24 -2.17
CA GLU A 156 9.98 -36.52 -2.83
C GLU A 156 10.53 -35.80 -4.08
N PRO A 157 9.84 -35.88 -5.24
CA PRO A 157 10.24 -35.10 -6.40
C PRO A 157 10.20 -33.62 -6.04
N GLU A 158 11.37 -32.99 -6.06
CA GLU A 158 11.58 -31.57 -5.83
C GLU A 158 10.62 -30.76 -6.74
N TRP A 159 9.50 -30.30 -6.18
CA TRP A 159 8.54 -29.50 -6.94
C TRP A 159 9.26 -28.22 -7.39
N LYS A 160 9.40 -28.07 -8.71
CA LYS A 160 10.01 -26.88 -9.32
C LYS A 160 8.90 -26.02 -9.90
N PRO A 161 8.87 -24.71 -9.59
CA PRO A 161 7.92 -23.80 -10.20
C PRO A 161 8.08 -23.84 -11.73
N GLN A 162 7.05 -24.35 -12.42
CA GLN A 162 7.03 -24.35 -13.88
C GLN A 162 6.64 -22.95 -14.38
N GLN A 163 7.27 -22.50 -15.47
CA GLN A 163 6.92 -21.24 -16.13
C GLN A 163 5.46 -21.27 -16.63
N ALA A 164 4.85 -20.08 -16.79
CA ALA A 164 3.47 -19.96 -17.24
C ALA A 164 3.24 -20.74 -18.55
N LEU A 165 2.13 -21.51 -18.61
CA LEU A 165 1.81 -22.35 -19.77
C LEU A 165 1.77 -21.58 -21.09
N MET A 166 1.43 -20.29 -21.04
CA MET A 166 1.44 -19.38 -22.20
C MET A 166 2.84 -19.24 -22.84
N ASN A 167 3.91 -19.36 -22.05
CA ASN A 167 5.28 -19.31 -22.54
C ASN A 167 5.72 -20.65 -23.14
N ILE A 168 5.13 -21.75 -22.68
CA ILE A 168 5.43 -23.12 -23.14
C ILE A 168 4.64 -23.43 -24.42
N PHE A 169 3.41 -22.91 -24.51
CA PHE A 169 2.49 -23.13 -25.61
C PHE A 169 2.00 -21.78 -26.17
N PRO A 170 2.87 -21.02 -26.85
CA PRO A 170 2.50 -19.73 -27.41
C PRO A 170 1.45 -19.93 -28.52
N LEU A 171 0.33 -19.22 -28.41
CA LEU A 171 -0.65 -19.12 -29.50
C LEU A 171 -0.04 -18.33 -30.66
N SER A 172 -0.37 -18.70 -31.90
CA SER A 172 0.06 -17.94 -33.08
C SER A 172 -0.41 -16.48 -32.96
N PRO A 173 0.51 -15.50 -33.11
CA PRO A 173 0.18 -14.10 -32.89
C PRO A 173 -0.79 -13.61 -33.96
N ILE A 174 -2.05 -13.35 -33.56
CA ILE A 174 -3.04 -12.71 -34.41
C ILE A 174 -2.72 -11.20 -34.42
N PRO A 175 -2.37 -10.59 -35.58
CA PRO A 175 -1.90 -9.21 -35.63
C PRO A 175 -2.87 -8.19 -35.00
N GLU A 176 -4.18 -8.38 -35.20
CA GLU A 176 -5.21 -7.53 -34.60
C GLU A 176 -5.24 -7.60 -33.07
N VAL A 177 -5.10 -8.81 -32.52
CA VAL A 177 -5.09 -9.03 -31.07
C VAL A 177 -3.83 -8.39 -30.46
N ASN A 178 -2.68 -8.57 -31.10
CA ASN A 178 -1.42 -7.97 -30.64
C ASN A 178 -1.49 -6.44 -30.64
N LYS A 179 -2.05 -5.83 -31.70
CA LYS A 179 -2.26 -4.37 -31.75
C LYS A 179 -3.14 -3.87 -30.59
N ARG A 180 -4.23 -4.59 -30.28
CA ARG A 180 -5.08 -4.28 -29.11
C ARG A 180 -4.34 -4.45 -27.78
N GLN A 181 -3.54 -5.50 -27.63
CA GLN A 181 -2.73 -5.70 -26.42
C GLN A 181 -1.68 -4.58 -26.24
N GLN A 182 -1.02 -4.16 -27.31
CA GLN A 182 -0.05 -3.07 -27.27
C GLN A 182 -0.70 -1.73 -26.93
N GLN A 183 -1.90 -1.45 -27.45
CA GLN A 183 -2.63 -0.24 -27.10
C GLN A 183 -2.95 -0.22 -25.60
N ARG A 184 -3.53 -1.31 -25.07
CA ARG A 184 -3.80 -1.45 -23.63
C ARG A 184 -2.52 -1.30 -22.81
N ALA A 185 -1.42 -1.91 -23.24
CA ALA A 185 -0.14 -1.79 -22.54
C ALA A 185 0.33 -0.33 -22.42
N ARG A 186 0.16 0.47 -23.48
CA ARG A 186 0.50 1.91 -23.43
C ARG A 186 -0.38 2.67 -22.44
N GLU A 187 -1.69 2.42 -22.45
CA GLU A 187 -2.64 3.05 -21.53
C GLU A 187 -2.29 2.71 -20.07
N TRP A 188 -1.92 1.46 -19.80
CA TRP A 188 -1.45 1.02 -18.48
C TRP A 188 -0.12 1.67 -18.07
N GLU A 189 0.86 1.79 -18.96
CA GLU A 189 2.14 2.45 -18.66
C GLU A 189 1.98 3.96 -18.43
N GLU A 190 1.10 4.63 -19.18
CA GLU A 190 0.75 6.04 -18.93
C GLU A 190 0.12 6.21 -17.54
N HIS A 191 -0.78 5.30 -17.17
CA HIS A 191 -1.36 5.28 -15.84
C HIS A 191 -0.31 5.04 -14.75
N PHE A 192 0.61 4.10 -14.94
CA PHE A 192 1.69 3.84 -13.98
C PHE A 192 2.64 5.03 -13.81
N ASN A 193 2.93 5.76 -14.89
CA ASN A 193 3.75 6.97 -14.82
C ASN A 193 3.07 8.10 -14.03
N THR A 194 1.73 8.12 -14.05
CA THR A 194 0.94 9.17 -13.41
C THR A 194 0.61 8.83 -11.95
N TYR A 195 0.21 7.60 -11.68
CA TYR A 195 -0.33 7.12 -10.40
C TYR A 195 0.61 6.16 -9.66
N GLY A 196 1.82 5.93 -10.17
CA GLY A 196 2.74 4.95 -9.62
C GLY A 196 2.37 3.51 -9.98
N ARG A 197 3.25 2.59 -9.61
CA ARG A 197 3.16 1.16 -9.97
C ARG A 197 3.26 0.29 -8.71
N GLY A 198 2.52 -0.81 -8.69
CA GLY A 198 2.56 -1.78 -7.58
C GLY A 198 1.60 -1.44 -6.44
N VAL A 199 1.89 -1.96 -5.24
CA VAL A 199 0.97 -1.89 -4.08
C VAL A 199 0.72 -0.47 -3.59
N TRP A 200 1.74 0.40 -3.69
CA TRP A 200 1.66 1.82 -3.30
C TRP A 200 1.13 2.74 -4.39
N MET A 201 0.60 2.21 -5.50
CA MET A 201 -0.03 3.03 -6.53
C MET A 201 -1.25 3.78 -5.96
N TYR A 202 -1.46 5.01 -6.44
CA TYR A 202 -2.66 5.78 -6.14
C TYR A 202 -3.87 5.11 -6.80
N ARG A 203 -4.72 4.46 -6.01
CA ARG A 203 -5.94 3.79 -6.49
C ARG A 203 -7.05 4.83 -6.69
N THR A 204 -7.48 5.02 -7.93
CA THR A 204 -8.53 5.96 -8.34
C THR A 204 -9.62 5.24 -9.14
N THR A 205 -10.69 5.93 -9.55
CA THR A 205 -11.68 5.36 -10.49
C THR A 205 -11.08 5.03 -11.86
N GLU A 206 -9.99 5.68 -12.24
CA GLU A 206 -9.33 5.45 -13.54
C GLU A 206 -8.70 4.06 -13.61
N VAL A 207 -8.10 3.57 -12.53
CA VAL A 207 -7.54 2.21 -12.54
C VAL A 207 -8.64 1.16 -12.65
N ALA A 208 -9.80 1.40 -12.04
CA ALA A 208 -10.96 0.52 -12.20
C ALA A 208 -11.45 0.49 -13.65
N LYS A 209 -11.46 1.65 -14.33
CA LYS A 209 -11.80 1.75 -15.76
C LYS A 209 -10.82 0.95 -16.63
N LEU A 210 -9.52 1.07 -16.38
CA LEU A 210 -8.48 0.31 -17.10
C LEU A 210 -8.61 -1.21 -16.89
N VAL A 211 -8.95 -1.64 -15.67
CA VAL A 211 -9.24 -3.06 -15.40
C VAL A 211 -10.45 -3.55 -16.21
N LEU A 212 -11.49 -2.73 -16.36
CA LEU A 212 -12.67 -3.05 -17.17
C LEU A 212 -12.37 -3.07 -18.68
N GLU A 213 -11.53 -2.17 -19.18
CA GLU A 213 -11.08 -2.11 -20.58
C GLU A 213 -10.16 -3.29 -20.96
N GLY A 214 -9.48 -3.84 -19.95
CA GLY A 214 -8.75 -5.11 -19.99
C GLY A 214 -7.29 -4.96 -19.61
N ILE A 215 -6.77 -5.99 -18.94
CA ILE A 215 -5.37 -6.04 -18.51
C ILE A 215 -4.53 -6.79 -19.57
N PRO A 216 -3.43 -6.22 -20.07
CA PRO A 216 -2.47 -6.90 -20.94
C PRO A 216 -1.91 -8.17 -20.28
N ASP A 217 -1.65 -9.21 -21.08
CA ASP A 217 -1.27 -10.52 -20.57
C ASP A 217 -0.02 -10.48 -19.68
N HIS A 218 0.99 -9.71 -20.07
CA HIS A 218 2.25 -9.56 -19.33
C HIS A 218 2.10 -8.75 -18.02
N LEU A 219 1.12 -7.86 -17.92
CA LEU A 219 0.85 -7.09 -16.70
C LEU A 219 -0.12 -7.81 -15.76
N ARG A 220 -0.82 -8.83 -16.24
CA ARG A 220 -1.88 -9.52 -15.49
C ARG A 220 -1.41 -10.03 -14.13
N MET A 221 -0.25 -10.67 -14.08
CA MET A 221 0.34 -11.15 -12.84
C MET A 221 0.62 -10.00 -11.86
N GLN A 222 1.24 -8.92 -12.34
CA GLN A 222 1.60 -7.78 -11.49
C GLN A 222 0.38 -7.05 -10.95
N ILE A 223 -0.63 -6.82 -11.81
CA ILE A 223 -1.89 -6.20 -11.42
C ILE A 223 -2.62 -7.08 -10.41
N TRP A 224 -2.67 -8.39 -10.64
CA TRP A 224 -3.26 -9.32 -9.67
C TRP A 224 -2.60 -9.17 -8.29
N MET A 225 -1.27 -9.24 -8.22
CA MET A 225 -0.52 -9.09 -6.97
C MET A 225 -0.70 -7.72 -6.29
N SER A 226 -1.09 -6.68 -7.05
CA SER A 226 -1.30 -5.33 -6.52
C SER A 226 -2.71 -5.12 -5.95
N PHE A 227 -3.70 -5.92 -6.39
CA PHE A 227 -5.11 -5.80 -6.01
C PHE A 227 -5.69 -6.98 -5.24
N SER A 228 -4.95 -8.10 -5.13
CA SER A 228 -5.30 -9.30 -4.37
C SER A 228 -4.94 -9.19 -2.90
#